data_AF-A0A1G0PFI4-F1
#
_entry.id   AF-A0A1G0PFI4-F1
#
_cell.length_a   1.000
_cell.length_b   1.000
_cell.length_c   1.000
_cell.angle_alpha   90.00
_cell.angle_beta   90.00
_cell.angle_gamma   90.00
#
_symmetry.space_group_name_H-M   'P 1'
#
loop_
_entity.id
_entity.type
_entity.pdbx_description
1 polymer ?
#
loop_
_entity_poly.entity_id
_entity_poly.type
_entity_poly.pdbx_seq_one_letter_code
_entity_poly.pdbx_strand_id
1 'polypeptide(L)'
;MKTQTTFFNKSLKTENNVSVFMRFLMLVFVLGIFPAVLFAQSNPVPVQFFYVPLPEDQILQALQTTNTNGSASTNPVQTYISIAAIADNTVIYYDQWENGFDPDVANPMNLYSVGNPGGTQIWGDGNSANGAPPGIPSDIINSGTVIILNNPVTTTSRQSVIDFDGSDKIAATKTVSVARSG
;
A
#
# COMPACT_ATOMS: atom_id res chain seq x y z
N MET A 1 -73.28 28.96 -31.13
CA MET A 1 -72.64 30.26 -31.50
C MET A 1 -72.39 31.03 -30.21
N LYS A 2 -71.10 31.25 -29.89
CA LYS A 2 -70.53 32.15 -28.86
C LYS A 2 -70.73 31.78 -27.38
N THR A 3 -69.77 31.84 -26.44
CA THR A 3 -68.31 31.95 -26.38
C THR A 3 -67.94 31.61 -24.92
N GLN A 4 -66.92 30.78 -24.66
CA GLN A 4 -66.35 30.61 -23.31
C GLN A 4 -65.58 31.87 -22.91
N THR A 5 -65.81 32.40 -21.70
CA THR A 5 -64.92 33.42 -21.11
C THR A 5 -64.45 32.99 -19.73
N THR A 6 -63.21 32.52 -19.76
CA THR A 6 -62.23 32.28 -18.71
C THR A 6 -62.13 33.42 -17.70
N PHE A 7 -62.05 33.11 -16.40
CA PHE A 7 -61.26 33.92 -15.45
C PHE A 7 -60.40 32.99 -14.59
N PHE A 8 -59.25 32.65 -15.16
CA PHE A 8 -58.12 32.07 -14.44
C PHE A 8 -57.64 33.13 -13.44
N ASN A 9 -57.80 32.86 -12.15
CA ASN A 9 -57.36 33.74 -11.08
C ASN A 9 -55.83 33.65 -10.98
N LYS A 10 -55.13 34.37 -11.86
CA LYS A 10 -53.66 34.43 -11.88
C LYS A 10 -53.19 35.41 -10.81
N SER A 11 -53.22 34.97 -9.55
CA SER A 11 -52.46 35.63 -8.48
C SER A 11 -50.98 35.27 -8.65
N LEU A 12 -50.32 35.88 -9.63
CA LEU A 12 -48.86 35.95 -9.64
C LEU A 12 -48.49 37.04 -8.63
N LYS A 13 -48.27 36.63 -7.38
CA LYS A 13 -47.58 37.48 -6.40
C LYS A 13 -46.21 37.82 -6.98
N THR A 14 -45.98 39.11 -7.22
CA THR A 14 -44.69 39.67 -7.58
C THR A 14 -43.74 39.42 -6.41
N GLU A 15 -42.98 38.32 -6.46
CA GLU A 15 -41.90 38.09 -5.50
C GLU A 15 -40.77 39.07 -5.85
N ASN A 16 -40.31 39.84 -4.87
CA ASN A 16 -39.20 40.77 -5.05
C ASN A 16 -37.96 40.01 -5.56
N ASN A 17 -37.23 40.58 -6.53
CA ASN A 17 -36.06 39.96 -7.16
C ASN A 17 -35.01 39.45 -6.15
N VAL A 18 -34.94 40.06 -4.96
CA VAL A 18 -34.09 39.63 -3.84
C VAL A 18 -34.51 38.24 -3.30
N SER A 19 -35.81 37.94 -3.20
CA SER A 19 -36.34 36.63 -2.75
C SER A 19 -36.00 35.51 -3.74
N VAL A 20 -36.16 35.78 -5.04
CA VAL A 20 -35.82 34.84 -6.11
C VAL A 20 -34.32 34.58 -6.16
N PHE A 21 -33.50 35.64 -6.03
CA PHE A 21 -32.05 35.55 -5.97
C PHE A 21 -31.55 34.79 -4.73
N MET A 22 -32.16 35.01 -3.55
CA MET A 22 -31.81 34.28 -2.33
C MET A 22 -32.19 32.80 -2.41
N ARG A 23 -33.33 32.45 -3.02
CA ARG A 23 -33.72 31.05 -3.26
C ARG A 23 -32.78 30.36 -4.23
N PHE A 24 -32.31 31.06 -5.27
CA PHE A 24 -31.33 30.53 -6.21
C PHE A 24 -29.96 30.33 -5.56
N LEU A 25 -29.53 31.27 -4.70
CA LEU A 25 -28.29 31.16 -3.93
C LEU A 25 -28.34 29.99 -2.92
N MET A 26 -29.49 29.81 -2.23
CA MET A 26 -29.73 28.68 -1.34
C MET A 26 -29.77 27.33 -2.08
N LEU A 27 -30.34 27.27 -3.30
CA LEU A 27 -30.37 26.05 -4.10
C LEU A 27 -28.95 25.63 -4.54
N VAL A 28 -28.11 26.60 -4.92
CA VAL A 28 -26.70 26.36 -5.28
C VAL A 28 -25.86 25.96 -4.05
N PHE A 29 -26.16 26.51 -2.87
CA PHE A 29 -25.47 26.12 -1.63
C PHE A 29 -25.87 24.71 -1.15
N VAL A 30 -27.10 24.27 -1.40
CA VAL A 30 -27.59 22.92 -1.06
C VAL A 30 -27.11 21.85 -2.04
N LEU A 31 -26.77 22.22 -3.29
CA LEU A 31 -26.24 21.29 -4.31
C LEU A 31 -24.71 21.34 -4.48
N GLY A 32 -24.02 22.34 -3.90
CA GLY A 32 -22.62 22.65 -4.21
C GLY A 32 -21.57 22.11 -3.23
N ILE A 33 -21.94 21.40 -2.17
CA ILE A 33 -20.99 20.90 -1.16
C ILE A 33 -21.30 19.44 -0.84
N PHE A 34 -21.16 18.56 -1.83
CA PHE A 34 -20.82 17.18 -1.52
C PHE A 34 -19.31 17.12 -1.37
N PRO A 35 -18.74 16.92 -0.16
CA PRO A 35 -17.37 16.46 -0.10
C PRO A 35 -17.31 15.20 -0.95
N ALA A 36 -16.40 15.15 -1.93
CA ALA A 36 -16.11 13.90 -2.61
C ALA A 36 -15.66 12.92 -1.53
N VAL A 37 -16.56 12.03 -1.11
CA VAL A 37 -16.19 10.88 -0.30
C VAL A 37 -15.43 9.99 -1.28
N LEU A 38 -14.11 10.14 -1.29
CA LEU A 38 -13.24 9.17 -1.93
C LEU A 38 -13.47 7.87 -1.18
N PHE A 39 -14.23 6.95 -1.78
CA PHE A 39 -14.21 5.57 -1.32
C PHE A 39 -12.77 5.10 -1.52
N ALA A 40 -12.09 4.72 -0.43
CA ALA A 40 -10.86 3.97 -0.56
C ALA A 40 -11.18 2.74 -1.41
N GLN A 41 -10.51 2.60 -2.55
CA GLN A 41 -10.56 1.35 -3.29
C GLN A 41 -9.99 0.28 -2.36
N SER A 42 -10.77 -0.77 -2.10
CA SER A 42 -10.26 -1.90 -1.31
C SER A 42 -9.02 -2.43 -2.01
N ASN A 43 -7.93 -2.54 -1.26
CA ASN A 43 -6.72 -3.19 -1.72
C ASN A 43 -7.04 -4.62 -2.19
N PRO A 44 -6.48 -5.10 -3.32
CA PRO A 44 -6.82 -6.41 -3.81
C PRO A 44 -6.38 -7.52 -2.84
N VAL A 45 -7.19 -8.56 -2.68
CA VAL A 45 -6.90 -9.62 -1.71
C VAL A 45 -5.68 -10.44 -2.13
N PRO A 46 -4.66 -10.64 -1.26
CA PRO A 46 -3.54 -11.51 -1.56
C PRO A 46 -3.96 -12.99 -1.63
N VAL A 47 -3.38 -13.73 -2.57
CA VAL A 47 -3.62 -15.16 -2.81
C VAL A 47 -2.40 -16.03 -2.50
N GLN A 48 -1.24 -15.41 -2.27
CA GLN A 48 -0.01 -16.06 -1.80
C GLN A 48 0.57 -15.31 -0.61
N PHE A 49 1.15 -16.06 0.32
CA PHE A 49 1.80 -15.57 1.52
C PHE A 49 3.13 -16.29 1.70
N PHE A 50 4.18 -15.54 2.00
CA PHE A 50 5.51 -16.01 2.28
C PHE A 50 6.01 -15.33 3.55
N TYR A 51 6.86 -16.06 4.28
CA TYR A 51 7.70 -15.50 5.34
C TYR A 51 9.14 -15.68 4.90
N VAL A 52 9.97 -14.66 5.07
CA VAL A 52 11.41 -14.77 4.81
C VAL A 52 11.99 -15.66 5.89
N PRO A 53 12.52 -16.86 5.56
CA PRO A 53 12.97 -17.80 6.56
C PRO A 53 14.37 -17.47 7.06
N LEU A 54 14.76 -18.12 8.17
CA LEU A 54 16.10 -18.09 8.76
C LEU A 54 16.58 -16.67 9.07
N PRO A 55 16.22 -16.13 10.24
CA PRO A 55 16.71 -14.83 10.66
C PRO A 55 18.25 -14.81 10.80
N GLU A 56 18.85 -13.64 10.64
CA GLU A 56 20.28 -13.53 10.35
C GLU A 56 21.19 -13.97 11.49
N ASP A 57 20.71 -13.95 12.74
CA ASP A 57 21.42 -14.53 13.88
C ASP A 57 21.59 -16.05 13.74
N GLN A 58 20.58 -16.75 13.24
CA GLN A 58 20.63 -18.19 12.98
C GLN A 58 21.53 -18.51 11.79
N ILE A 59 21.49 -17.68 10.74
CA ILE A 59 22.40 -17.80 9.59
C ILE A 59 23.85 -17.63 10.03
N LEU A 60 24.15 -16.56 10.78
CA LEU A 60 25.50 -16.29 11.26
C LEU A 60 26.01 -17.44 12.13
N GLN A 61 25.16 -17.96 13.03
CA GLN A 61 25.50 -19.10 13.88
C GLN A 61 25.82 -20.36 13.05
N ALA A 62 25.02 -20.67 12.04
CA ALA A 62 25.24 -21.82 11.17
C ALA A 62 26.55 -21.71 10.39
N LEU A 63 26.84 -20.51 9.85
CA LEU A 63 28.08 -20.24 9.12
C LEU A 63 29.31 -20.34 10.03
N GLN A 64 29.26 -19.77 11.24
CA GLN A 64 30.35 -19.87 12.23
C GLN A 64 30.61 -21.31 12.66
N THR A 65 29.56 -22.13 12.78
CA THR A 65 29.67 -23.55 13.13
C THR A 65 30.29 -24.36 11.99
N THR A 66 30.01 -24.01 10.75
CA THR A 66 30.48 -24.75 9.56
C THR A 66 31.90 -24.33 9.15
N ASN A 67 32.23 -23.04 9.26
CA ASN A 67 33.51 -22.49 8.86
C ASN A 67 34.54 -22.59 10.01
N THR A 68 34.99 -23.81 10.28
CA THR A 68 35.94 -24.08 11.38
C THR A 68 37.42 -23.86 10.99
N ASN A 69 37.71 -23.70 9.70
CA ASN A 69 39.08 -23.69 9.16
C ASN A 69 39.47 -22.36 8.49
N GLY A 70 38.62 -21.33 8.56
CA GLY A 70 38.86 -20.00 7.99
C GLY A 70 38.62 -18.87 8.99
N SER A 71 38.65 -17.62 8.50
CA SER A 71 38.20 -16.48 9.30
C SER A 71 36.73 -16.68 9.68
N ALA A 72 36.40 -16.49 10.96
CA ALA A 72 35.03 -16.62 11.43
C ALA A 72 34.11 -15.66 10.65
N SER A 73 32.93 -16.15 10.26
CA SER A 73 31.89 -15.28 9.72
C SER A 73 31.50 -14.25 10.79
N THR A 74 31.37 -12.99 10.39
CA THR A 74 31.02 -11.89 11.29
C THR A 74 29.84 -11.11 10.74
N ASN A 75 29.27 -10.24 11.57
CA ASN A 75 28.35 -9.21 11.11
C ASN A 75 29.02 -8.26 10.08
N PRO A 76 28.21 -7.61 9.23
CA PRO A 76 26.79 -7.90 8.98
C PRO A 76 26.61 -9.14 8.09
N VAL A 77 25.46 -9.81 8.21
CA VAL A 77 25.04 -10.86 7.26
C VAL A 77 24.45 -10.19 6.03
N GLN A 78 24.83 -10.61 4.83
CA GLN A 78 24.29 -10.04 3.60
C GLN A 78 23.00 -10.74 3.22
N THR A 79 21.86 -10.04 3.33
CA THR A 79 20.56 -10.57 2.90
C THR A 79 20.36 -10.32 1.40
N TYR A 80 19.87 -11.34 0.71
CA TYR A 80 19.41 -11.26 -0.68
C TYR A 80 18.06 -11.96 -0.83
N ILE A 81 17.02 -11.22 -1.21
CA ILE A 81 15.68 -11.77 -1.48
C ILE A 81 15.29 -11.35 -2.90
N SER A 82 14.90 -12.32 -3.72
CA SER A 82 14.39 -12.07 -5.07
C SER A 82 12.92 -12.40 -5.15
N ILE A 83 12.11 -11.50 -5.70
CA ILE A 83 10.69 -11.71 -5.96
C ILE A 83 10.44 -11.51 -7.46
N ALA A 84 9.98 -12.55 -8.15
CA ALA A 84 9.68 -12.51 -9.58
C ALA A 84 8.18 -12.56 -9.84
N ALA A 85 7.65 -11.57 -10.55
CA ALA A 85 6.24 -11.48 -10.91
C ALA A 85 5.94 -12.21 -12.22
N ILE A 86 4.87 -13.02 -12.22
CA ILE A 86 4.47 -13.85 -13.36
C ILE A 86 3.36 -13.19 -14.19
N ALA A 87 2.67 -12.19 -13.63
CA ALA A 87 1.52 -11.55 -14.26
C ALA A 87 1.56 -10.02 -14.16
N ASP A 88 0.94 -9.36 -15.14
CA ASP A 88 0.82 -7.90 -15.17
C ASP A 88 -0.01 -7.37 -14.01
N ASN A 89 0.25 -6.14 -13.56
CA ASN A 89 -0.46 -5.51 -12.44
C ASN A 89 -0.48 -6.41 -11.20
N THR A 90 0.68 -6.96 -10.82
CA THR A 90 0.83 -7.71 -9.57
C THR A 90 0.97 -6.72 -8.42
N VAL A 91 0.21 -6.90 -7.34
CA VAL A 91 0.37 -6.12 -6.10
C VAL A 91 1.03 -7.00 -5.05
N ILE A 92 2.04 -6.46 -4.38
CA ILE A 92 2.79 -7.11 -3.30
C ILE A 92 2.65 -6.25 -2.04
N TYR A 93 2.30 -6.89 -0.94
CA TYR A 93 2.35 -6.30 0.40
C TYR A 93 3.62 -6.79 1.08
N TYR A 94 4.47 -5.85 1.51
CA TYR A 94 5.72 -6.13 2.21
C TYR A 94 5.63 -5.61 3.65
N ASP A 95 5.47 -6.52 4.59
CA ASP A 95 5.33 -6.25 6.03
C ASP A 95 6.66 -6.57 6.71
N GLN A 96 7.32 -5.53 7.24
CA GLN A 96 8.71 -5.58 7.73
C GLN A 96 8.82 -6.14 9.17
N TRP A 97 7.70 -6.52 9.78
CA TRP A 97 7.65 -7.15 11.12
C TRP A 97 8.17 -6.31 12.31
N GLU A 98 9.00 -5.27 12.18
CA GLU A 98 9.66 -4.63 13.34
C GLU A 98 8.68 -3.87 14.24
N ASN A 99 7.49 -3.54 13.74
CA ASN A 99 6.36 -3.00 14.52
C ASN A 99 5.25 -4.04 14.80
N GLY A 100 5.54 -5.30 14.52
CA GLY A 100 4.60 -6.42 14.57
C GLY A 100 3.79 -6.55 13.27
N PHE A 101 3.46 -7.80 12.91
CA PHE A 101 2.70 -8.06 11.68
C PHE A 101 1.32 -7.39 11.67
N ASP A 102 0.94 -6.88 10.51
CA ASP A 102 -0.44 -6.48 10.26
C ASP A 102 -1.34 -7.73 10.17
N PRO A 103 -2.41 -7.82 11.00
CA PRO A 103 -3.35 -8.94 10.95
C PRO A 103 -4.07 -9.07 9.61
N ASP A 104 -4.39 -7.92 9.00
CA ASP A 104 -4.86 -7.82 7.63
C ASP A 104 -3.86 -7.01 6.80
N VAL A 105 -2.98 -7.73 6.10
CA VAL A 105 -1.89 -7.12 5.33
C VAL A 105 -2.40 -6.33 4.11
N ALA A 106 -3.62 -6.63 3.64
CA ALA A 106 -4.23 -5.86 2.56
C ALA A 106 -4.80 -4.53 3.07
N ASN A 107 -5.12 -4.43 4.36
CA ASN A 107 -5.62 -3.21 5.00
C ASN A 107 -4.80 -2.91 6.28
N PRO A 108 -3.50 -2.60 6.11
CA PRO A 108 -2.58 -2.52 7.24
C PRO A 108 -2.95 -1.37 8.17
N MET A 109 -2.92 -1.63 9.49
CA MET A 109 -3.03 -0.59 10.51
C MET A 109 -1.74 0.24 10.57
N ASN A 110 -0.61 -0.40 10.28
CA ASN A 110 0.70 0.23 10.24
C ASN A 110 1.15 0.45 8.79
N LEU A 111 0.39 1.19 7.98
CA LEU A 111 0.79 1.49 6.59
C LEU A 111 2.09 2.30 6.53
N TYR A 112 2.97 1.96 5.58
CA TYR A 112 4.18 2.72 5.31
C TYR A 112 3.87 4.18 4.97
N SER A 113 4.70 5.07 5.48
CA SER A 113 4.84 6.44 5.01
C SER A 113 6.24 6.95 5.38
N VAL A 114 6.60 8.14 4.90
CA VAL A 114 7.87 8.80 5.32
C VAL A 114 7.95 8.96 6.86
N GLY A 115 6.81 9.09 7.55
CA GLY A 115 6.74 9.16 9.02
C GLY A 115 6.61 7.80 9.72
N ASN A 116 6.41 6.72 8.98
CA ASN A 116 6.29 5.35 9.48
C ASN A 116 7.08 4.38 8.57
N PRO A 117 8.42 4.41 8.61
CA PRO A 117 9.25 3.64 7.69
C PRO A 117 9.17 2.12 7.89
N GLY A 118 8.85 1.66 9.11
CA GLY A 118 8.64 0.23 9.41
C GLY A 118 7.24 -0.28 9.05
N GLY A 119 6.37 0.56 8.49
CA GLY A 119 5.03 0.15 8.11
C GLY A 119 5.00 -0.84 6.94
N THR A 120 3.90 -1.59 6.82
CA THR A 120 3.62 -2.42 5.65
C THR A 120 3.61 -1.55 4.40
N GLN A 121 4.45 -1.90 3.44
CA GLN A 121 4.50 -1.26 2.14
C GLN A 121 3.53 -1.96 1.19
N ILE A 122 2.93 -1.18 0.29
CA ILE A 122 2.13 -1.70 -0.82
C ILE A 122 2.90 -1.39 -2.09
N TRP A 123 3.18 -2.41 -2.88
CA TRP A 123 3.95 -2.32 -4.10
C TRP A 123 3.11 -2.76 -5.30
N GLY A 124 3.26 -2.09 -6.44
CA GLY A 124 2.58 -2.42 -7.69
C GLY A 124 1.19 -1.83 -7.86
N ASP A 125 0.77 -0.91 -6.99
CA ASP A 125 -0.53 -0.22 -7.08
C ASP A 125 -0.43 1.15 -7.79
N GLY A 126 0.78 1.57 -8.14
CA GLY A 126 1.08 2.82 -8.83
C GLY A 126 1.16 4.03 -7.90
N ASN A 127 1.16 3.82 -6.58
CA ASN A 127 1.18 4.87 -5.57
C ASN A 127 2.45 4.77 -4.71
N SER A 128 3.55 5.35 -5.18
CA SER A 128 4.83 5.33 -4.44
C SER A 128 4.82 6.00 -3.05
N ALA A 129 3.73 6.68 -2.65
CA ALA A 129 3.61 7.26 -1.31
C ALA A 129 3.37 6.22 -0.20
N ASN A 130 2.84 5.04 -0.52
CA ASN A 130 2.62 3.94 0.43
C ASN A 130 3.69 2.82 0.31
N GLY A 131 4.79 3.11 -0.39
CA GLY A 131 5.88 2.19 -0.64
C GLY A 131 6.17 2.07 -2.13
N ALA A 132 7.38 1.64 -2.49
CA ALA A 132 7.70 1.21 -3.84
C ALA A 132 8.85 0.21 -3.77
N PRO A 133 8.87 -0.84 -4.61
CA PRO A 133 9.95 -1.81 -4.56
C PRO A 133 11.27 -1.18 -5.03
N PRO A 134 12.41 -1.57 -4.44
CA PRO A 134 13.72 -1.12 -4.88
C PRO A 134 13.93 -1.31 -6.39
N GLY A 135 14.39 -0.26 -7.06
CA GLY A 135 14.62 -0.27 -8.51
C GLY A 135 13.38 -0.03 -9.38
N ILE A 136 12.19 0.16 -8.79
CA ILE A 136 10.93 0.36 -9.52
C ILE A 136 10.18 1.57 -8.94
N PRO A 137 10.67 2.79 -9.17
CA PRO A 137 10.10 4.00 -8.55
C PRO A 137 8.69 4.36 -9.07
N SER A 138 8.26 3.77 -10.18
CA SER A 138 6.90 3.95 -10.70
C SER A 138 5.85 3.18 -9.91
N ASP A 139 6.28 2.25 -9.05
CA ASP A 139 5.42 1.33 -8.34
C ASP A 139 4.47 0.52 -9.26
N ILE A 140 4.99 0.06 -10.40
CA ILE A 140 4.24 -0.77 -11.36
C ILE A 140 4.99 -2.08 -11.55
N ILE A 141 4.36 -3.19 -11.19
CA ILE A 141 4.93 -4.54 -11.30
C ILE A 141 4.16 -5.30 -12.38
N ASN A 142 4.89 -5.67 -13.44
CA ASN A 142 4.33 -6.42 -14.54
C ASN A 142 4.96 -7.81 -14.68
N SER A 143 4.44 -8.62 -15.59
CA SER A 143 5.04 -9.92 -15.90
C SER A 143 6.51 -9.76 -16.27
N GLY A 144 7.38 -10.57 -15.67
CA GLY A 144 8.82 -10.54 -15.89
C GLY A 144 9.58 -9.53 -15.02
N THR A 145 8.89 -8.70 -14.24
CA THR A 145 9.53 -7.85 -13.23
C THR A 145 10.20 -8.72 -12.15
N VAL A 146 11.46 -8.42 -11.85
CA VAL A 146 12.22 -9.04 -10.76
C VAL A 146 12.62 -7.95 -9.76
N ILE A 147 12.16 -8.09 -8.52
CA ILE A 147 12.50 -7.22 -7.40
C ILE A 147 13.63 -7.88 -6.62
N ILE A 148 14.69 -7.12 -6.35
CA ILE A 148 15.85 -7.57 -5.58
C ILE A 148 15.95 -6.72 -4.31
N LEU A 149 15.83 -7.37 -3.17
CA LEU A 149 16.08 -6.80 -1.85
C LEU A 149 17.48 -7.23 -1.43
N ASN A 150 18.37 -6.27 -1.20
CA ASN A 150 19.78 -6.54 -0.97
C ASN A 150 20.38 -5.52 0.00
N ASN A 151 20.56 -5.92 1.25
CA ASN A 151 21.12 -5.08 2.31
C ASN A 151 21.91 -5.92 3.32
N PRO A 152 22.95 -5.34 3.94
CA PRO A 152 23.57 -5.92 5.11
C PRO A 152 22.62 -5.80 6.31
N VAL A 153 22.51 -6.87 7.09
CA VAL A 153 21.72 -6.93 8.33
C VAL A 153 22.69 -7.20 9.49
N THR A 154 22.62 -6.36 10.52
CA THR A 154 23.35 -6.62 11.77
C THR A 154 22.46 -7.44 12.71
N THR A 155 22.90 -8.64 13.07
CA THR A 155 22.07 -9.62 13.81
C THR A 155 21.51 -9.11 15.13
N THR A 156 22.19 -8.15 15.77
CA THR A 156 21.78 -7.58 17.07
C THR A 156 20.80 -6.41 16.97
N SER A 157 20.49 -5.91 15.76
CA SER A 157 19.65 -4.71 15.58
C SER A 157 18.38 -4.93 14.77
N ARG A 158 18.06 -6.19 14.43
CA ARG A 158 16.95 -6.59 13.54
C ARG A 158 15.57 -6.01 13.89
N GLN A 159 15.24 -5.86 15.18
CA GLN A 159 13.96 -5.24 15.61
C GLN A 159 13.99 -3.70 15.68
N SER A 160 15.15 -3.09 15.45
CA SER A 160 15.39 -1.66 15.71
C SER A 160 15.83 -0.87 14.49
N VAL A 161 16.24 -1.57 13.44
CA VAL A 161 16.65 -1.01 12.15
C VAL A 161 15.66 -1.56 11.14
N ILE A 162 15.12 -0.67 10.32
CA ILE A 162 14.22 -1.04 9.23
C ILE A 162 15.08 -1.42 8.04
N ASP A 163 15.17 -2.71 7.74
CA ASP A 163 15.89 -3.25 6.61
C ASP A 163 15.21 -4.55 6.12
N PHE A 164 15.61 -5.09 4.97
CA PHE A 164 15.01 -6.33 4.50
C PHE A 164 15.71 -7.52 5.15
N ASP A 165 14.97 -8.30 5.93
CA ASP A 165 15.56 -9.34 6.76
C ASP A 165 14.67 -10.58 6.92
N GLY A 166 15.17 -11.59 7.65
CA GLY A 166 14.38 -12.77 7.95
C GLY A 166 13.23 -12.43 8.90
N SER A 167 12.09 -13.12 8.83
CA SER A 167 10.83 -12.81 9.54
C SER A 167 9.90 -11.87 8.80
N ASP A 168 10.38 -11.08 7.85
CA ASP A 168 9.52 -10.28 6.98
C ASP A 168 8.45 -11.14 6.29
N LYS A 169 7.27 -10.54 6.11
CA LYS A 169 6.12 -11.18 5.49
C LYS A 169 5.85 -10.55 4.13
N ILE A 170 5.70 -11.41 3.13
CA ILE A 170 5.38 -11.02 1.75
C ILE A 170 4.03 -11.62 1.42
N ALA A 171 3.09 -10.80 0.95
CA ALA A 171 1.82 -11.29 0.41
C ALA A 171 1.62 -10.75 -1.01
N ALA A 172 1.06 -11.54 -1.92
CA ALA A 172 0.92 -11.15 -3.32
C ALA A 172 -0.48 -11.47 -3.85
N THR A 173 -1.01 -10.58 -4.69
CA THR A 173 -2.35 -10.71 -5.30
C THR A 173 -2.35 -11.62 -6.52
N LYS A 174 -1.17 -11.97 -7.04
CA LYS A 174 -0.94 -12.90 -8.14
C LYS A 174 0.26 -13.76 -7.84
N THR A 175 0.45 -14.82 -8.63
CA THR A 175 1.56 -15.74 -8.45
C THR A 175 2.90 -15.02 -8.60
N VAL A 176 3.75 -15.15 -7.58
CA VAL A 176 5.14 -14.74 -7.57
C VAL A 176 6.03 -15.90 -7.17
N SER A 177 7.30 -15.85 -7.58
CA SER A 177 8.35 -16.72 -7.05
C SER A 177 9.22 -15.95 -6.09
N VAL A 178 9.50 -16.50 -4.92
CA VAL A 178 10.37 -15.90 -3.90
C VAL A 178 11.57 -16.81 -3.65
N ALA A 179 12.77 -16.25 -3.65
CA ALA A 179 14.00 -16.94 -3.23
C ALA A 179 14.80 -16.05 -2.27
N ARG A 180 15.53 -16.69 -1.36
CA ARG A 180 16.29 -16.06 -0.27
C ARG A 180 17.69 -16.67 -0.21
N SER A 181 18.69 -15.83 0.02
CA SER A 181 20.04 -16.19 0.42
C SER A 181 20.50 -15.27 1.55
N GLY A 182 21.31 -15.80 2.45
CA GLY A 182 21.95 -15.08 3.54
C GLY A 182 23.19 -15.82 4.03
#